data_AF-A0A183NMF2-F1
#
_entry.id   AF-A0A183NMF2-F1
#
_cell.length_a   1.000
_cell.length_b   1.000
_cell.length_c   1.000
_cell.angle_alpha   90.00
_cell.angle_beta   90.00
_cell.angle_gamma   90.00
#
_symmetry.space_group_name_H-M   'P 1'
#
loop_
_entity.id
_entity.type
_entity.pdbx_description
1 polymer ?
#
loop_
_entity_poly.entity_id
_entity_poly.type
_entity_poly.pdbx_seq_one_letter_code
_entity_poly.pdbx_strand_id
1 'polypeptide(L)' 'MKDSVDAKLRDHQAGFGKDRSCTDQIATLWIIVEKPIKWNSPLQINFIDYKKAFDRVDKTTLSRLLRYCGVP' A
#
# COMPACT_ATOMS: atom_id res chain seq x y z
N MET A 1 -7.28 18.62 -1.81
CA MET A 1 -7.98 17.32 -1.91
C MET A 1 -6.99 16.16 -1.88
N LYS A 2 -5.94 16.19 -2.71
CA LYS A 2 -4.88 15.16 -2.72
C LYS A 2 -4.06 15.13 -1.42
N ASP A 3 -3.72 16.30 -0.90
CA ASP A 3 -2.84 16.42 0.29
C ASP A 3 -3.47 15.88 1.59
N SER A 4 -4.81 15.90 1.74
CA SER A 4 -5.46 15.36 2.96
C SER A 4 -5.53 13.83 2.97
N VAL A 5 -5.60 13.22 1.79
CA VAL A 5 -5.56 11.75 1.65
C VAL A 5 -4.14 11.26 1.76
N ASP A 6 -3.20 11.92 1.05
CA ASP A 6 -1.78 11.55 1.05
C ASP A 6 -1.19 11.61 2.47
N ALA A 7 -1.57 12.61 3.28
CA ALA A 7 -1.16 12.69 4.69
C ALA A 7 -1.72 11.58 5.59
N LYS A 8 -2.78 10.88 5.16
CA LYS A 8 -3.39 9.74 5.87
C LYS A 8 -2.92 8.38 5.33
N LEU A 9 -2.23 8.35 4.18
CA LEU A 9 -1.67 7.13 3.63
C LEU A 9 -0.51 6.63 4.50
N ARG A 10 -0.32 5.31 4.52
CA ARG A 10 0.79 4.70 5.26
C ARG A 10 2.08 4.83 4.45
N ASP A 11 3.21 5.01 5.13
CA ASP A 11 4.52 5.16 4.49
C ASP A 11 4.94 3.97 3.60
N HIS A 12 4.42 2.78 3.89
CA HIS A 12 4.69 1.56 3.12
C HIS A 12 3.81 1.41 1.87
N GLN A 13 2.77 2.24 1.71
CA GLN A 13 1.93 2.20 0.52
C GLN A 13 2.64 2.96 -0.61
N ALA A 14 3.16 2.20 -1.59
CA ALA A 14 3.81 2.78 -2.76
C ALA A 14 2.84 3.01 -3.94
N GLY A 15 1.77 2.21 -4.04
CA GLY A 15 0.80 2.31 -5.14
C GLY A 15 -0.01 3.61 -5.09
N PHE A 16 -0.09 4.29 -6.24
CA PHE A 16 -0.85 5.54 -6.44
C PHE A 16 -0.40 6.73 -5.56
N GLY A 17 0.69 6.59 -4.81
CA GLY A 17 1.27 7.64 -3.99
C GLY A 17 2.12 8.60 -4.83
N LYS A 18 2.11 9.88 -4.48
CA LYS A 18 3.02 10.86 -5.08
C LYS A 18 4.46 10.51 -4.69
N ASP A 19 5.39 10.66 -5.63
CA ASP A 19 6.83 10.47 -5.40
C ASP A 19 7.21 9.05 -4.92
N ARG A 20 6.37 8.05 -5.22
CA ARG A 20 6.61 6.62 -4.95
C ARG A 20 6.54 5.84 -6.26
N SER A 21 7.47 4.92 -6.48
CA SER A 21 7.47 4.05 -7.66
C SER A 21 7.42 2.56 -7.29
N CYS A 22 7.02 1.74 -8.27
CA CYS A 22 7.11 0.29 -8.17
C CYS A 22 8.56 -0.17 -7.93
N THR A 23 9.53 0.49 -8.56
CA THR A 23 10.96 0.21 -8.37
C THR A 23 11.39 0.42 -6.93
N ASP A 24 10.94 1.49 -6.27
CA ASP A 24 11.25 1.76 -4.86
C ASP A 24 10.66 0.67 -3.95
N GLN A 25 9.45 0.21 -4.26
CA GLN A 25 8.79 -0.86 -3.51
C GLN A 25 9.52 -2.20 -3.69
N ILE A 26 9.98 -2.51 -4.91
CA ILE A 26 10.80 -3.70 -5.20
C ILE A 26 12.10 -3.60 -4.40
N ALA A 27 12.84 -2.49 -4.49
CA ALA A 27 14.08 -2.29 -3.74
C ALA A 27 13.87 -2.43 -2.22
N THR A 28 12.76 -1.88 -1.69
CA THR A 28 12.39 -2.04 -0.28
C THR A 28 12.16 -3.51 0.09
N LEU A 29 11.45 -4.26 -0.76
CA LEU A 29 11.22 -5.69 -0.55
C LEU A 29 12.53 -6.48 -0.56
N TRP A 30 13.44 -6.18 -1.49
CA TRP A 30 14.78 -6.77 -1.53
C TRP A 30 15.52 -6.58 -0.20
N ILE A 31 15.56 -5.35 0.32
CA ILE A 31 16.22 -5.05 1.61
C ILE A 31 15.57 -5.84 2.76
N ILE A 32 14.24 -5.91 2.81
CA ILE A 32 13.51 -6.65 3.84
C ILE A 32 13.83 -8.15 3.79
N VAL A 33 13.97 -8.72 2.59
CA VAL A 33 14.28 -10.14 2.38
C VAL A 33 15.75 -10.46 2.66
N GLU A 34 16.67 -9.58 2.27
CA GLU A 34 18.11 -9.79 2.47
C GLU A 34 18.51 -9.82 3.95
N LYS A 35 17.86 -9.01 4.79
CA LYS A 35 18.18 -8.91 6.22
C LYS A 35 18.07 -10.26 6.96
N PRO A 36 16.94 -10.99 6.95
CA PRO A 36 16.84 -12.29 7.60
C PRO A 36 17.73 -13.36 6.96
N ILE A 37 17.97 -13.30 5.63
CA ILE A 37 18.94 -14.20 4.96
C ILE A 37 20.34 -13.99 5.55
N LYS A 38 20.76 -12.73 5.69
CA LYS A 38 22.08 -12.37 6.25
C LYS A 38 22.25 -12.83 7.70
N TRP A 39 21.19 -12.80 8.49
CA TRP A 39 21.21 -13.18 9.91
C TRP A 39 20.70 -14.60 10.17
N ASN A 40 20.57 -15.43 9.12
CA ASN A 40 20.03 -16.80 9.17
C ASN A 40 18.75 -16.93 10.02
N SER A 41 17.86 -15.93 9.91
CA SER A 41 16.61 -15.84 10.65
C SER A 41 15.44 -16.34 9.80
N PRO A 42 14.43 -16.99 10.39
CA PRO A 42 13.27 -17.47 9.63
C PRO A 42 12.51 -16.30 9.00
N LEU A 43 12.09 -16.45 7.75
CA LEU A 43 11.29 -15.49 7.00
C LEU A 43 10.10 -16.19 6.31
N GLN A 44 8.90 -15.62 6.45
CA GLN A 44 7.71 -16.02 5.69
C GLN A 44 7.19 -14.81 4.91
N ILE A 45 6.87 -15.01 3.63
CA ILE A 45 6.33 -13.97 2.74
C ILE A 45 5.00 -14.44 2.19
N ASN A 46 3.97 -13.61 2.30
CA ASN A 46 2.65 -13.87 1.73
C ASN A 46 2.32 -12.81 0.69
N PHE A 47 1.94 -13.26 -0.51
CA PHE A 47 1.43 -12.39 -1.57
C PHE A 47 -0.10 -12.43 -1.55
N ILE A 48 -0.73 -11.27 -1.40
CA ILE A 48 -2.19 -11.14 -1.36
C ILE A 48 -2.59 -10.23 -2.52
N ASP A 49 -3.49 -10.72 -3.37
CA ASP A 49 -4.07 -9.95 -4.47
C ASP A 49 -5.61 -10.05 -4.45
N TYR A 50 -6.26 -8.99 -4.91
CA TYR A 50 -7.71 -8.90 -4.97
C TYR A 50 -8.21 -9.03 -6.40
N LYS A 51 -8.91 -10.12 -6.71
CA LYS A 51 -9.58 -10.29 -8.01
C LYS A 51 -10.59 -9.16 -8.25
N LYS A 52 -10.37 -8.35 -9.28
CA LYS A 52 -11.24 -7.22 -9.68
C LYS A 52 -11.50 -6.25 -8.52
N ALA A 53 -10.44 -5.76 -7.87
CA ALA A 53 -10.51 -4.91 -6.68
C ALA A 53 -11.53 -3.77 -6.80
N PHE A 54 -11.50 -2.99 -7.89
CA PHE A 54 -12.40 -1.86 -8.07
C PHE A 54 -13.87 -2.24 -8.32
N ASP A 55 -14.13 -3.39 -8.95
CA ASP A 55 -15.51 -3.84 -9.23
C ASP A 55 -16.19 -4.39 -7.97
N ARG A 56 -15.40 -4.87 -7.00
CA ARG A 56 -15.91 -5.58 -5.82
C ARG A 56 -16.01 -4.72 -4.56
N VAL A 57 -15.49 -3.50 -4.59
CA VAL A 57 -15.60 -2.57 -3.45
C VAL A 57 -17.04 -2.08 -3.31
N ASP A 58 -17.57 -2.13 -2.08
CA ASP A 58 -18.87 -1.53 -1.77
C ASP A 58 -18.78 0.01 -1.91
N LYS A 59 -19.46 0.53 -2.93
CA LYS A 59 -19.40 1.96 -3.29
C LYS A 59 -19.96 2.87 -2.19
N THR A 60 -20.93 2.38 -1.42
CA THR A 60 -21.52 3.14 -0.31
C THR A 60 -20.51 3.34 0.81
N THR A 61 -19.84 2.25 1.21
CA THR A 61 -18.77 2.29 2.22
C THR A 61 -17.60 3.13 1.73
N LEU A 62 -17.18 2.97 0.48
CA LEU A 62 -16.10 3.76 -0.09
C LEU A 62 -16.40 5.26 -0.05
N SER A 63 -17.60 5.67 -0.45
CA SER A 63 -17.99 7.09 -0.42
C SER A 63 -17.99 7.67 0.99
N ARG A 64 -18.48 6.91 1.99
CA ARG A 64 -18.42 7.33 3.41
C ARG A 64 -16.98 7.52 3.90
N LEU A 65 -16.08 6.61 3.53
CA LEU A 65 -14.66 6.68 3.90
C LEU A 65 -13.96 7.86 3.23
N LEU A 66 -14.23 8.12 1.95
CA LEU A 66 -13.69 9.27 1.23
C LEU A 66 -14.10 10.59 1.88
N ARG A 67 -15.37 10.72 2.29
CA ARG A 67 -15.87 11.90 3.01
C ARG A 67 -15.20 12.09 4.36
N TYR A 68 -14.98 11.01 5.11
CA TYR A 68 -14.18 11.05 6.35
C TYR A 68 -12.73 11.50 6.11
N CYS A 69 -12.17 11.21 4.93
CA CYS A 69 -10.85 11.67 4.51
C CYS A 69 -10.83 13.10 3.95
N GLY A 70 -11.98 13.79 3.87
CA GLY A 70 -12.09 15.14 3.33
C GLY A 70 -12.18 15.20 1.81
N VAL A 71 -12.52 14.09 1.16
CA VAL A 71 -12.78 13.99 -0.28
C VAL A 71 -14.31 13.99 -0.51
N PRO A 72 -14.86 14.91 -1.32
CA PRO A 72 -16.31 15.01 -1.59
C PRO A 72 -16.92 13.74 -2.19
#